data_AF-A0A538RK95-F1
#
_entry.id   AF-A0A538RK95-F1
#
_cell.length_a   1.000
_cell.length_b   1.000
_cell.length_c   1.000
_cell.angle_alpha   90.00
_cell.angle_beta   90.00
_cell.angle_gamma   90.00
#
_symmetry.space_group_name_H-M   'P 1'
#
loop_
_entity.id
_entity.type
_entity.pdbx_description
1 polymer ?
#
loop_
_entity_poly.entity_id
_entity_poly.type
_entity_poly.pdbx_seq_one_letter_code
_entity_poly.pdbx_strand_id
1 'polypeptide(L)'
;MPETTTDRSNGVRVRTLGPPVEWTPPRGRVRWQLEDGEAMVAALRASGETLAAFARRHGVHEARVQRWVSRVNRNRRSSATAQPVTFAPVRVTAKPATASGLEVVVGGAVVRVGPGFDGELLRRVVATLGEAAC
;
A
#
# COMPACT_ATOMS: atom_id res chain seq x y z
N MET A 1 12.49 -53.36 23.88
CA MET A 1 12.53 -52.61 22.61
C MET A 1 11.33 -51.68 22.59
N PRO A 2 11.44 -50.37 22.87
CA PRO A 2 10.33 -49.44 22.65
C PRO A 2 10.46 -48.75 21.29
N GLU A 3 9.48 -48.99 20.43
CA GLU A 3 9.33 -48.35 19.12
C GLU A 3 8.80 -46.93 19.30
N THR A 4 9.61 -45.93 18.92
CA THR A 4 9.21 -44.53 18.80
C THR A 4 8.36 -44.34 17.54
N THR A 5 7.03 -44.48 17.68
CA THR A 5 6.09 -44.01 16.66
C THR A 5 5.77 -42.53 16.92
N THR A 6 6.30 -41.68 16.05
CA THR A 6 5.98 -40.25 15.94
C THR A 6 4.55 -40.11 15.42
N ASP A 7 3.59 -39.77 16.30
CA ASP A 7 2.26 -39.38 15.85
C ASP A 7 2.22 -37.87 15.51
N ARG A 8 1.97 -37.59 14.23
CA ARG A 8 1.73 -36.26 13.68
C ARG A 8 0.26 -35.92 13.89
N SER A 9 -0.10 -35.48 15.08
CA SER A 9 -1.47 -35.02 15.31
C SER A 9 -1.69 -33.64 14.66
N ASN A 10 -2.45 -33.71 13.57
CA ASN A 10 -2.98 -32.64 12.74
C ASN A 10 -3.95 -31.76 13.56
N GLY A 11 -3.47 -30.63 14.08
CA GLY A 11 -4.30 -29.67 14.80
C GLY A 11 -5.10 -28.78 13.86
N VAL A 12 -6.31 -29.20 13.51
CA VAL A 12 -7.34 -28.37 12.86
C VAL A 12 -7.54 -27.07 13.67
N ARG A 13 -7.22 -25.92 13.07
CA ARG A 13 -7.49 -24.61 13.67
C ARG A 13 -8.90 -24.18 13.31
N VAL A 14 -9.80 -24.25 14.28
CA VAL A 14 -11.18 -23.76 14.20
C VAL A 14 -11.19 -22.26 13.90
N ARG A 15 -12.03 -21.85 12.95
CA ARG A 15 -12.29 -20.44 12.59
C ARG A 15 -13.05 -19.75 13.72
N THR A 16 -12.39 -18.85 14.44
CA THR A 16 -13.05 -17.83 15.25
C THR A 16 -12.76 -16.47 14.61
N LEU A 17 -13.80 -15.80 14.11
CA LEU A 17 -13.73 -14.40 13.67
C LEU A 17 -13.66 -13.51 14.93
N GLY A 18 -12.43 -13.27 15.40
CA GLY A 18 -12.09 -12.27 16.42
C GLY A 18 -11.69 -10.91 15.82
N PRO A 19 -11.54 -9.86 16.65
CA PRO A 19 -11.21 -8.47 16.24
C PRO A 19 -9.80 -8.41 15.59
N PRO A 20 -9.41 -7.31 14.91
CA PRO A 20 -8.53 -7.34 13.72
C PRO A 20 -7.31 -8.22 13.97
N VAL A 21 -7.40 -9.44 13.44
CA VAL A 21 -6.54 -10.53 13.86
C VAL A 21 -5.12 -10.17 13.50
N GLU A 22 -4.30 -9.92 14.52
CA GLU A 22 -2.87 -9.80 14.37
C GLU A 22 -2.36 -11.10 13.75
N TRP A 23 -2.03 -11.04 12.46
CA TRP A 23 -1.57 -12.21 11.73
C TRP A 23 -0.21 -12.60 12.25
N THR A 24 -0.06 -13.87 12.66
CA THR A 24 1.20 -14.42 13.12
C THR A 24 1.74 -15.40 12.07
N PRO A 25 3.01 -15.30 11.67
CA PRO A 25 3.59 -16.24 10.71
C PRO A 25 3.65 -17.67 11.29
N PRO A 26 3.50 -18.71 10.45
CA PRO A 26 3.74 -20.09 10.84
C PRO A 26 5.17 -20.24 11.38
N ARG A 27 5.31 -20.80 12.59
CA ARG A 27 6.61 -20.96 13.27
C ARG A 27 7.34 -22.22 12.77
N GLY A 28 8.68 -22.18 12.78
CA GLY A 28 9.54 -23.33 12.48
C GLY A 28 9.64 -23.65 10.98
N ARG A 29 10.03 -24.89 10.66
CA ARG A 29 10.14 -25.39 9.28
C ARG A 29 8.80 -25.89 8.71
N VAL A 30 7.68 -25.34 9.18
CA VAL A 30 6.36 -25.71 8.67
C VAL A 30 6.20 -25.17 7.25
N ARG A 31 5.74 -26.03 6.35
CA ARG A 31 5.44 -25.65 4.98
C ARG A 31 4.22 -24.72 4.99
N TRP A 32 4.39 -23.52 4.43
CA TRP A 32 3.29 -22.58 4.29
C TRP A 32 2.22 -23.14 3.34
N GLN A 33 1.01 -23.21 3.85
CA GLN A 33 -0.17 -23.59 3.08
C GLN A 33 -0.81 -22.38 2.44
N LEU A 34 -1.74 -22.64 1.51
CA LEU A 34 -2.48 -21.57 0.84
C LEU A 34 -3.25 -20.70 1.84
N GLU A 35 -3.85 -21.32 2.85
CA GLU A 35 -4.58 -20.64 3.92
C GLU A 35 -3.68 -19.67 4.72
N ASP A 36 -2.45 -20.08 5.06
CA ASP A 36 -1.48 -19.20 5.73
C ASP A 36 -1.16 -17.96 4.89
N GLY A 37 -0.99 -18.16 3.58
CA GLY A 37 -0.74 -17.09 2.62
C GLY A 37 -1.93 -16.16 2.44
N GLU A 38 -3.15 -16.69 2.41
CA GLU A 38 -4.37 -15.90 2.34
C GLU A 38 -4.60 -15.07 3.59
N ALA A 39 -4.38 -15.65 4.77
CA ALA A 39 -4.44 -14.94 6.05
C ALA A 39 -3.40 -13.81 6.12
N MET A 40 -2.18 -14.06 5.64
CA MET A 40 -1.13 -13.03 5.58
C MET A 40 -1.54 -11.86 4.67
N VAL A 41 -2.02 -12.18 3.46
CA VAL A 41 -2.40 -11.16 2.48
C VAL A 41 -3.61 -10.36 2.95
N ALA A 42 -4.54 -10.99 3.67
CA ALA A 42 -5.66 -10.29 4.30
C ALA A 42 -5.19 -9.31 5.38
N ALA A 43 -4.27 -9.73 6.26
CA ALA A 43 -3.73 -8.88 7.30
C ALA A 43 -2.88 -7.72 6.75
N LEU A 44 -2.08 -7.97 5.71
CA LEU A 44 -1.35 -6.92 5.00
C LEU A 44 -2.32 -5.84 4.47
N ARG A 45 -3.39 -6.26 3.79
CA ARG A 45 -4.39 -5.32 3.24
C ARG A 45 -5.12 -4.55 4.33
N ALA A 46 -5.47 -5.21 5.43
CA ALA A 46 -6.12 -4.57 6.58
C ALA A 46 -5.20 -3.57 7.28
N SER A 47 -3.89 -3.82 7.30
CA SER A 47 -2.91 -2.94 7.94
C SER A 47 -2.64 -1.64 7.18
N GLY A 48 -2.86 -1.61 5.86
CA GLY A 48 -2.48 -0.47 5.01
C GLY A 48 -0.97 -0.23 4.89
N GLU A 49 -0.14 -1.13 5.42
CA GLU A 49 1.32 -1.03 5.39
C GLU A 49 1.89 -1.39 4.00
N THR A 50 3.10 -0.91 3.74
CA THR A 50 3.89 -1.39 2.59
C THR A 50 4.39 -2.82 2.84
N LEU A 51 4.72 -3.56 1.77
CA LEU A 51 5.25 -4.92 1.87
C LEU A 51 6.47 -5.00 2.79
N ALA A 52 7.40 -4.06 2.64
CA ALA A 52 8.62 -3.98 3.44
C ALA A 52 8.33 -3.67 4.91
N ALA A 53 7.40 -2.76 5.21
CA ALA A 53 7.02 -2.44 6.59
C ALA A 53 6.36 -3.64 7.28
N PHE A 54 5.42 -4.29 6.60
CA PHE A 54 4.75 -5.50 7.09
C PHE A 54 5.75 -6.65 7.30
N ALA A 55 6.66 -6.86 6.35
CA ALA A 55 7.70 -7.88 6.42
C ALA A 55 8.59 -7.71 7.66
N ARG A 56 9.06 -6.47 7.91
CA ARG A 56 9.87 -6.14 9.08
C ARG A 56 9.10 -6.34 10.39
N ARG A 57 7.85 -5.86 10.47
CA ARG A 57 7.02 -5.97 11.68
C ARG A 57 6.77 -7.42 12.09
N HIS A 58 6.57 -8.30 11.11
CA HIS A 58 6.25 -9.72 11.33
C HIS A 58 7.46 -10.66 11.26
N GLY A 59 8.68 -10.12 11.09
CA GLY A 59 9.90 -10.94 11.02
C GLY A 59 9.93 -11.92 9.85
N VAL A 60 9.27 -11.57 8.73
CA VAL A 60 9.25 -12.38 7.51
C VAL A 60 10.03 -11.70 6.40
N HIS A 61 10.64 -12.50 5.51
CA HIS A 61 11.37 -11.95 4.37
C HIS A 61 10.42 -11.30 3.36
N GLU A 62 10.72 -10.09 2.87
CA GLU A 62 9.86 -9.34 1.96
C GLU A 62 9.51 -10.11 0.68
N ALA A 63 10.50 -10.76 0.05
CA ALA A 63 10.27 -11.62 -1.11
C ALA A 63 9.24 -12.75 -0.85
N ARG A 64 9.10 -13.22 0.39
CA ARG A 64 8.06 -14.21 0.76
C ARG A 64 6.69 -13.57 0.76
N VAL A 65 6.57 -12.36 1.31
CA VAL A 65 5.32 -11.57 1.28
C VAL A 65 4.89 -11.33 -0.16
N GLN A 66 5.80 -10.84 -1.00
CA GLN A 66 5.55 -10.62 -2.42
C GLN A 66 5.09 -11.89 -3.14
N ARG A 67 5.79 -13.01 -2.95
CA ARG A 67 5.44 -14.31 -3.56
C ARG A 67 4.01 -14.72 -3.22
N TRP A 68 3.60 -14.57 -1.97
CA TRP A 68 2.24 -14.93 -1.54
C TRP A 68 1.18 -13.97 -2.03
N VAL A 69 1.44 -12.66 -2.07
CA VAL A 69 0.54 -11.69 -2.71
C VAL A 69 0.28 -12.09 -4.17
N SER A 70 1.33 -12.39 -4.93
CA SER A 70 1.20 -12.83 -6.31
C SER A 70 0.45 -14.17 -6.44
N ARG A 71 0.75 -15.14 -5.57
CA ARG A 71 0.13 -16.47 -5.59
C ARG A 71 -1.36 -16.42 -5.25
N VAL A 72 -1.74 -15.70 -4.19
CA VAL A 72 -3.14 -15.52 -3.76
C VAL A 72 -3.94 -14.78 -4.84
N ASN A 73 -3.37 -13.73 -5.43
CA ASN A 73 -4.04 -13.00 -6.52
C ASN A 73 -4.20 -13.84 -7.79
N ARG A 74 -3.25 -14.73 -8.09
CA ARG A 74 -3.39 -15.68 -9.19
C ARG A 74 -4.49 -16.70 -8.89
N ASN A 75 -4.49 -17.28 -7.69
CA ASN A 75 -5.50 -18.27 -7.29
C ASN A 75 -6.92 -17.69 -7.34
N ARG A 76 -7.12 -16.46 -6.84
CA ARG A 76 -8.40 -15.74 -6.93
C ARG A 76 -8.87 -15.50 -8.36
N ARG A 77 -7.94 -15.18 -9.27
CA ARG A 77 -8.26 -15.00 -10.71
C ARG A 77 -8.59 -16.32 -11.40
N SER A 78 -7.98 -17.41 -10.98
CA SER A 78 -8.28 -18.74 -11.52
C SER A 78 -9.57 -19.33 -10.96
N SER A 79 -9.96 -18.98 -9.72
CA SER A 79 -11.20 -19.45 -9.08
C SER A 79 -12.42 -18.61 -9.45
N ALA A 80 -12.23 -17.35 -9.85
CA ALA A 80 -13.29 -16.55 -10.44
C ALA A 80 -13.55 -17.08 -11.85
N THR A 81 -14.66 -17.82 -12.03
CA THR A 81 -15.23 -18.15 -13.34
C THR A 81 -15.10 -16.93 -14.23
N ALA A 82 -14.24 -17.02 -15.26
CA ALA A 82 -13.68 -15.90 -16.04
C ALA A 82 -14.63 -14.69 -16.16
N GLN A 83 -14.68 -13.85 -15.13
CA GLN A 83 -15.49 -12.66 -15.17
C GLN A 83 -14.71 -11.68 -16.03
N PRO A 84 -15.33 -11.12 -17.08
CA PRO A 84 -14.65 -10.18 -17.94
C PRO A 84 -14.08 -9.04 -17.09
N VAL A 85 -12.83 -8.67 -17.39
CA VAL A 85 -12.13 -7.60 -16.69
C VAL A 85 -12.94 -6.32 -16.90
N THR A 86 -13.60 -5.83 -15.86
CA THR A 86 -14.40 -4.59 -15.92
C THR A 86 -13.58 -3.43 -15.38
N PHE A 87 -13.59 -2.31 -16.09
CA PHE A 87 -13.01 -1.06 -15.61
C PHE A 87 -13.80 -0.53 -14.41
N ALA A 88 -13.11 -0.22 -13.32
CA ALA A 88 -13.73 0.50 -12.20
C ALA A 88 -13.85 1.99 -12.55
N PRO A 89 -15.04 2.61 -12.39
CA PRO A 89 -15.20 4.03 -12.64
C PRO A 89 -14.43 4.84 -11.59
N VAL A 90 -13.40 5.57 -12.03
CA VAL A 90 -12.70 6.55 -11.19
C VAL A 90 -13.52 7.84 -11.21
N ARG A 91 -14.06 8.24 -10.05
CA ARG A 91 -14.66 9.56 -9.90
C ARG A 91 -13.56 10.57 -9.64
N VAL A 92 -13.24 11.40 -10.63
CA VAL A 92 -12.41 12.57 -10.42
C VAL A 92 -13.24 13.55 -9.59
N THR A 93 -12.95 13.65 -8.29
CA THR A 93 -13.39 14.81 -7.51
C THR A 93 -12.58 15.98 -8.05
N ALA A 94 -13.19 16.77 -8.94
CA ALA A 94 -12.58 18.00 -9.38
C ALA A 94 -12.24 18.80 -8.12
N LYS A 95 -10.94 18.95 -7.83
CA LYS A 95 -10.49 20.04 -6.98
C LYS A 95 -11.09 21.29 -7.65
N PRO A 96 -11.85 22.15 -6.93
CA PRO A 96 -12.43 23.32 -7.56
C PRO A 96 -11.30 24.03 -8.28
N ALA A 97 -11.47 24.22 -9.59
CA ALA A 97 -10.58 25.02 -10.39
C ALA A 97 -10.79 26.48 -9.97
N THR A 98 -10.35 26.85 -8.78
CA THR A 98 -10.03 28.23 -8.45
C THR A 98 -8.67 28.57 -9.08
N ALA A 99 -8.56 28.31 -10.38
CA ALA A 99 -7.44 28.75 -11.19
C ALA A 99 -7.83 30.05 -11.90
N SER A 100 -8.30 31.03 -11.12
CA SER A 100 -8.25 32.43 -11.55
C SER A 100 -6.91 33.02 -11.09
N GLY A 101 -5.79 32.40 -11.47
CA GLY A 101 -4.49 32.81 -10.97
C GLY A 101 -3.31 32.21 -11.73
N LEU A 102 -2.18 32.91 -11.69
CA LEU A 102 -0.91 32.50 -12.30
C LEU A 102 -0.04 31.84 -11.23
N GLU A 103 0.44 30.63 -11.49
CA GLU A 103 1.44 29.95 -10.67
C GLU A 103 2.76 29.88 -11.45
N VAL A 104 3.82 30.45 -10.87
CA VAL A 104 5.18 30.45 -11.44
C VAL A 104 6.09 29.69 -10.50
N VAL A 105 6.81 28.70 -11.03
CA VAL A 105 7.79 27.90 -10.28
C VAL A 105 9.18 28.19 -10.83
N VAL A 106 10.09 28.62 -9.96
CA VAL A 106 11.50 28.86 -10.29
C VAL A 106 12.35 28.14 -9.24
N GLY A 107 12.95 27.01 -9.63
CA GLY A 107 13.71 26.16 -8.70
C GLY A 107 12.85 25.66 -7.53
N GLY A 108 13.23 26.01 -6.30
CA GLY A 108 12.49 25.69 -5.08
C GLY A 108 11.44 26.74 -4.66
N ALA A 109 11.35 27.86 -5.37
CA ALA A 109 10.40 28.92 -5.07
C ALA A 109 9.11 28.76 -5.90
N VAL A 110 7.97 29.01 -5.26
CA VAL A 110 6.65 28.96 -5.89
C VAL A 110 5.91 30.26 -5.64
N VAL A 111 5.59 30.98 -6.71
CA VAL A 111 4.84 32.23 -6.68
C VAL A 111 3.42 31.96 -7.16
N ARG A 112 2.44 32.19 -6.29
CA ARG A 112 1.01 32.03 -6.60
C ARG A 112 0.35 33.39 -6.62
N VAL A 113 -0.22 33.75 -7.76
CA VAL A 113 -0.83 35.05 -8.01
C VAL A 113 -2.32 34.85 -8.21
N GLY A 114 -3.13 35.36 -7.29
CA GLY A 114 -4.59 35.35 -7.41
C GLY A 114 -5.11 36.51 -8.28
N PRO A 115 -6.43 36.58 -8.51
CA PRO A 115 -7.05 37.66 -9.28
C PRO A 115 -7.03 38.96 -8.46
N GLY A 116 -6.84 40.11 -9.12
CA GLY A 116 -6.80 41.43 -8.47
C GLY A 116 -5.46 41.78 -7.80
N PHE A 117 -4.38 41.10 -8.18
CA PHE A 117 -3.04 41.41 -7.66
C PHE A 117 -2.50 42.74 -8.21
N ASP A 118 -1.63 43.40 -7.44
CA ASP A 118 -0.88 44.58 -7.86
C ASP A 118 0.37 44.14 -8.66
N GLY A 119 0.41 44.53 -9.94
CA GLY A 119 1.51 44.22 -10.85
C GLY A 119 2.84 44.86 -10.46
N GLU A 120 2.83 46.06 -9.88
CA GLU A 120 4.06 46.76 -9.45
C GLU A 120 4.64 46.10 -8.20
N LEU A 121 3.79 45.68 -7.27
CA LEU A 121 4.22 44.91 -6.12
C LEU A 121 4.80 43.55 -6.54
N LEU A 122 4.12 42.82 -7.43
CA LEU A 122 4.62 41.53 -7.92
C LEU A 122 5.98 41.68 -8.61
N ARG A 123 6.16 42.72 -9.44
CA ARG A 123 7.42 43.00 -10.12
C ARG A 123 8.57 43.21 -9.14
N ARG A 124 8.36 44.01 -8.09
CA ARG A 124 9.37 44.25 -7.04
C ARG A 124 9.74 42.97 -6.28
N VAL A 125 8.76 42.14 -5.95
CA VAL A 125 8.99 40.85 -5.28
C VAL A 125 9.79 39.89 -6.17
N VAL A 126 9.44 39.79 -7.45
CA VAL A 126 10.17 38.90 -8.38
C VAL A 126 11.60 39.42 -8.61
N ALA A 127 11.80 40.73 -8.74
CA ALA A 127 13.14 41.31 -8.91
C ALA A 127 14.04 41.05 -7.69
N THR A 128 13.52 41.28 -6.48
CA THR A 128 14.26 41.05 -5.23
C THR A 128 14.63 39.57 -5.02
N LEU A 129 13.71 38.64 -5.37
CA LEU A 129 14.02 37.20 -5.33
C LEU A 129 15.08 36.78 -6.35
N GLY A 130 15.12 37.44 -7.52
CA GLY A 130 16.14 37.20 -8.54
C GLY A 130 17.52 37.70 -8.13
N GLU A 131 17.61 38.87 -7.47
CA GLU A 131 18.86 39.44 -6.98
C GLU A 131 19.46 38.64 -5.82
N ALA A 132 18.62 38.05 -4.96
CA ALA A 132 19.07 37.21 -3.83
C ALA A 132 19.50 35.78 -4.23
N ALA A 133 19.24 35.38 -5.47
CA ALA A 133 19.58 34.05 -6.00
C ALA A 133 20.93 34.02 -6.76
N CYS A 134 21.59 35.18 -6.91
CA CYS A 134 22.98 35.32 -7.36
C CYS A 134 23.93 35.28 -6.15
#